data_AF-A0A2V8CCC2-F1
#
_entry.id   AF-A0A2V8CCC2-F1
#
_cell.length_a   1.000
_cell.length_b   1.000
_cell.length_c   1.000
_cell.angle_alpha   90.00
_cell.angle_beta   90.00
_cell.angle_gamma   90.00
#
_symmetry.space_group_name_H-M   'P 1'
#
loop_
_entity.id
_entity.type
_entity.pdbx_description
1 polymer ?
#
loop_
_entity_poly.entity_id
_entity_poly.type
_entity_poly.pdbx_seq_one_letter_code
_entity_poly.pdbx_strand_id
1 'polypeptide(L)'
;MMRLYNTLTRSEEPFAPATDNAVRMYTCGLTVYARGHIGNFRTFVCTDVLRRTLKYLLGYDVKQVMNFTDVDDRTIAGAEKAGMDLRAYTDQYIAMFREDAQALGLEPVEEMPRATDEPNLAAMAKMISMLDRNGHTYRSDGSIYFKISTLPSYGRLARLDHEGMKPGARVDTDSYAKEDARDFVLWKGHRDGEPFWEYPALGITAGRPGWHLECSAMAQRLLGDTIDIHAGGVDLIFPHHENEIAQSEGATGKPFSRFWVHVEYLIVDEQKMSKSLGNTYTIPDVVAKGFRPSAVRLLLLSAHYRKQLNFTWDSLAAHEESLRRLTDFLARLDTVAGDGSHDAVQSRVDDARRAFAAAMQDDLNTAAALGAIFELVRALNSSIDAGDVGAGVVPVIRQAFDEFDRVLGVISLRRAEDARPPVPVDEIERLIEDRQAARRRRDFAAADRIRQELAARGVLLEDSAGGTRWKRK
;
A
#
# COMPACT_ATOMS: atom_id res chain seq x y z
N MET A 1 7.26 -20.12 -11.49
CA MET A 1 8.31 -19.13 -11.13
C MET A 1 7.72 -17.76 -11.38
N MET A 2 7.81 -16.85 -10.41
CA MET A 2 7.26 -15.51 -10.56
C MET A 2 8.06 -14.70 -11.58
N ARG A 3 7.37 -13.90 -12.39
CA ARG A 3 7.94 -12.86 -13.24
C ARG A 3 7.52 -11.50 -12.68
N LEU A 4 8.43 -10.55 -12.69
CA LEU A 4 8.19 -9.21 -12.17
C LEU A 4 8.75 -8.20 -13.15
N TYR A 5 7.99 -7.16 -13.45
CA TYR A 5 8.46 -6.10 -14.31
C TYR A 5 9.50 -5.25 -13.59
N ASN A 6 10.70 -5.21 -14.17
CA ASN A 6 11.79 -4.41 -13.65
C ASN A 6 11.84 -3.07 -14.39
N THR A 7 11.60 -1.98 -13.65
CA THR A 7 11.60 -0.62 -14.22
C THR A 7 12.95 -0.27 -14.83
N LEU A 8 14.05 -0.78 -14.28
CA LEU A 8 15.38 -0.51 -14.78
C LEU A 8 15.59 -1.05 -16.22
N THR A 9 15.10 -2.24 -16.50
CA THR A 9 15.31 -2.93 -17.79
C THR A 9 14.14 -2.78 -18.76
N ARG A 10 12.95 -2.42 -18.23
CA ARG A 10 11.67 -2.36 -18.95
C ARG A 10 11.17 -3.71 -19.45
N SER A 11 11.49 -4.78 -18.75
CA SER A 11 11.02 -6.13 -19.05
C SER A 11 10.53 -6.88 -17.82
N GLU A 12 9.63 -7.84 -18.04
CA GLU A 12 9.27 -8.83 -17.04
C GLU A 12 10.34 -9.92 -16.97
N GLU A 13 10.99 -10.00 -15.82
CA GLU A 13 12.12 -10.88 -15.56
C GLU A 13 11.73 -11.93 -14.53
N PRO A 14 12.28 -13.17 -14.61
CA PRO A 14 12.13 -14.14 -13.55
C PRO A 14 12.67 -13.60 -12.23
N PHE A 15 11.83 -13.60 -11.19
CA PHE A 15 12.23 -13.17 -9.85
C PHE A 15 12.69 -14.38 -9.02
N ALA A 16 13.84 -14.20 -8.35
CA ALA A 16 14.31 -15.05 -7.27
C ALA A 16 15.18 -14.22 -6.31
N PRO A 17 15.15 -14.49 -4.98
CA PRO A 17 15.98 -13.80 -4.00
C PRO A 17 17.48 -13.96 -4.30
N ALA A 18 18.30 -12.99 -3.88
CA ALA A 18 19.74 -12.98 -4.17
C ALA A 18 20.51 -13.97 -3.30
N THR A 19 19.98 -14.27 -2.11
CA THR A 19 20.63 -15.11 -1.11
C THR A 19 19.57 -15.95 -0.42
N ASP A 20 19.75 -17.27 -0.50
CA ASP A 20 18.87 -18.26 0.12
C ASP A 20 17.38 -18.01 -0.21
N ASN A 21 16.52 -18.13 0.79
CA ASN A 21 15.08 -17.92 0.69
C ASN A 21 14.63 -16.50 1.10
N ALA A 22 15.59 -15.59 1.36
CA ALA A 22 15.33 -14.31 2.00
C ALA A 22 15.19 -13.16 0.98
N VAL A 23 14.02 -12.52 0.95
CA VAL A 23 13.77 -11.33 0.11
C VAL A 23 13.95 -10.05 0.92
N ARG A 24 14.89 -9.21 0.48
CA ARG A 24 15.13 -7.88 1.06
C ARG A 24 14.40 -6.83 0.24
N MET A 25 13.37 -6.24 0.83
CA MET A 25 12.49 -5.29 0.16
C MET A 25 12.53 -3.92 0.85
N TYR A 26 12.78 -2.86 0.09
CA TYR A 26 12.61 -1.49 0.57
C TYR A 26 11.43 -0.84 -0.14
N THR A 27 10.64 -0.06 0.59
CA THR A 27 9.52 0.72 0.03
C THR A 27 9.61 2.15 0.54
N CYS A 28 9.75 3.13 -0.35
CA CYS A 28 9.71 4.54 0.04
C CYS A 28 8.35 4.87 0.67
N GLY A 29 8.37 5.37 1.90
CA GLY A 29 7.16 5.72 2.63
C GLY A 29 6.74 7.18 2.42
N LEU A 30 5.99 7.73 3.39
CA LEU A 30 5.44 9.07 3.28
C LEU A 30 6.37 10.14 3.88
N THR A 31 6.35 11.30 3.23
CA THR A 31 6.67 12.58 3.88
C THR A 31 5.53 12.95 4.83
N VAL A 32 5.80 12.99 6.13
CA VAL A 32 4.76 13.04 7.17
C VAL A 32 4.40 14.47 7.58
N TYR A 33 3.95 15.27 6.61
CA TYR A 33 3.45 16.65 6.79
C TYR A 33 1.93 16.80 6.59
N ALA A 34 1.28 15.72 6.14
CA ALA A 34 -0.16 15.64 5.90
C ALA A 34 -0.62 14.17 6.01
N ARG A 35 -1.92 13.96 6.28
CA ARG A 35 -2.52 12.61 6.24
C ARG A 35 -2.45 12.06 4.81
N GLY A 36 -2.10 10.78 4.68
CA GLY A 36 -2.05 10.09 3.39
C GLY A 36 -3.43 10.03 2.72
N HIS A 37 -3.45 10.14 1.40
CA HIS A 37 -4.67 10.02 0.59
C HIS A 37 -4.74 8.66 -0.12
N ILE A 38 -5.90 8.32 -0.67
CA ILE A 38 -6.14 7.04 -1.36
C ILE A 38 -5.13 6.74 -2.49
N GLY A 39 -4.63 7.79 -3.17
CA GLY A 39 -3.53 7.65 -4.13
C GLY A 39 -2.21 7.14 -3.51
N ASN A 40 -1.85 7.59 -2.30
CA ASN A 40 -0.69 7.03 -1.60
C ASN A 40 -0.93 5.57 -1.20
N PHE A 41 -2.13 5.29 -0.67
CA PHE A 41 -2.49 3.95 -0.23
C PHE A 41 -2.63 2.96 -1.38
N ARG A 42 -2.81 3.40 -2.63
CA ARG A 42 -2.67 2.53 -3.80
C ARG A 42 -1.29 1.86 -3.84
N THR A 43 -0.24 2.66 -3.67
CA THR A 43 1.14 2.14 -3.62
C THR A 43 1.30 1.16 -2.47
N PHE A 44 0.87 1.55 -1.26
CA PHE A 44 1.09 0.71 -0.08
C PHE A 44 0.28 -0.59 -0.11
N VAL A 45 -0.97 -0.58 -0.59
CA VAL A 45 -1.78 -1.78 -0.81
C VAL A 45 -1.12 -2.69 -1.86
N CYS A 46 -0.59 -2.13 -2.95
CA CYS A 46 0.13 -2.93 -3.94
C CYS A 46 1.40 -3.57 -3.35
N THR A 47 2.19 -2.83 -2.58
CA THR A 47 3.41 -3.38 -1.96
C THR A 47 3.10 -4.40 -0.86
N ASP A 48 1.98 -4.25 -0.17
CA ASP A 48 1.46 -5.25 0.77
C ASP A 48 1.06 -6.54 0.03
N VAL A 49 0.34 -6.45 -1.09
CA VAL A 49 0.02 -7.64 -1.90
C VAL A 49 1.29 -8.28 -2.48
N LEU A 50 2.27 -7.50 -2.94
CA LEU A 50 3.57 -8.03 -3.36
C LEU A 50 4.26 -8.81 -2.23
N ARG A 51 4.35 -8.23 -1.03
CA ARG A 51 4.88 -8.90 0.17
C ARG A 51 4.12 -10.19 0.47
N ARG A 52 2.78 -10.15 0.48
CA ARG A 52 1.92 -11.29 0.78
C ARG A 52 2.05 -12.39 -0.29
N THR A 53 2.20 -12.05 -1.56
CA THR A 53 2.49 -13.01 -2.64
C THR A 53 3.83 -13.70 -2.42
N LEU A 54 4.90 -12.93 -2.18
CA LEU A 54 6.23 -13.49 -1.92
C LEU A 54 6.22 -14.42 -0.70
N LYS A 55 5.58 -14.00 0.39
CA LYS A 55 5.55 -14.74 1.65
C LYS A 55 4.63 -15.96 1.63
N TYR A 56 3.38 -15.79 1.23
CA TYR A 56 2.35 -16.82 1.40
C TYR A 56 2.13 -17.69 0.18
N LEU A 57 2.29 -17.13 -1.03
CA LEU A 57 2.14 -17.91 -2.26
C LEU A 57 3.46 -18.58 -2.68
N LEU A 58 4.58 -17.89 -2.49
CA LEU A 58 5.90 -18.38 -2.93
C LEU A 58 6.77 -18.93 -1.79
N GLY A 59 6.40 -18.68 -0.53
CA GLY A 59 7.09 -19.25 0.63
C GLY A 59 8.43 -18.59 0.97
N TYR A 60 8.67 -17.35 0.51
CA TYR A 60 9.89 -16.61 0.82
C TYR A 60 9.87 -15.98 2.22
N ASP A 61 11.06 -15.83 2.81
CA ASP A 61 11.28 -15.09 4.04
C ASP A 61 11.47 -13.59 3.71
N VAL A 62 10.41 -12.81 3.83
CA VAL A 62 10.43 -11.39 3.44
C VAL A 62 10.87 -10.50 4.60
N LYS A 63 11.94 -9.73 4.41
CA LYS A 63 12.32 -8.59 5.26
C LYS A 63 12.03 -7.29 4.51
N GLN A 64 10.98 -6.58 4.91
CA GLN A 64 10.57 -5.31 4.33
C GLN A 64 10.85 -4.14 5.27
N VAL A 65 11.38 -3.06 4.72
CA VAL A 65 11.58 -1.77 5.39
C VAL A 65 10.76 -0.69 4.66
N MET A 66 10.08 0.16 5.43
CA MET A 66 9.35 1.31 4.88
C MET A 66 9.58 2.56 5.73
N ASN A 67 10.27 3.57 5.22
CA ASN A 67 10.65 4.73 6.03
C ASN A 67 9.50 5.73 6.26
N PHE A 68 9.73 6.67 7.18
CA PHE A 68 9.05 7.96 7.22
C PHE A 68 10.06 9.06 6.97
N THR A 69 9.75 9.95 6.02
CA THR A 69 10.50 11.21 5.84
C THR A 69 9.89 12.22 6.81
N ASP A 70 10.51 12.34 7.98
CA ASP A 70 10.09 13.20 9.08
C ASP A 70 10.94 14.48 9.21
N VAL A 71 11.74 14.78 8.18
CA VAL A 71 12.42 16.08 8.00
C VAL A 71 12.50 16.41 6.51
N ASP A 72 11.86 17.51 6.10
CA ASP A 72 11.96 18.09 4.76
C ASP A 72 11.44 19.55 4.83
N ASP A 73 11.52 20.28 3.71
CA ASP A 73 11.07 21.68 3.65
C ASP A 73 9.58 21.82 4.05
N ARG A 74 8.73 20.84 3.74
CA ARG A 74 7.28 20.82 4.06
C ARG A 74 6.99 20.44 5.51
N THR A 75 7.69 19.47 6.08
CA THR A 75 7.49 19.14 7.50
C THR A 75 7.97 20.29 8.40
N ILE A 76 9.09 20.93 8.08
CA ILE A 76 9.60 22.10 8.81
C ILE A 76 8.60 23.26 8.72
N ALA A 77 8.23 23.67 7.50
CA ALA A 77 7.25 24.75 7.33
C ALA A 77 5.88 24.44 7.96
N GLY A 78 5.48 23.17 7.96
CA GLY A 78 4.27 22.70 8.62
C GLY A 78 4.34 22.82 10.14
N ALA A 79 5.45 22.37 10.74
CA ALA A 79 5.70 22.43 12.17
C ALA A 79 5.74 23.88 12.68
N GLU A 80 6.45 24.76 11.96
CA GLU A 80 6.50 26.20 12.25
C GLU A 80 5.10 26.83 12.21
N LYS A 81 4.33 26.56 11.15
CA LYS A 81 2.96 27.08 11.01
C LYS A 81 2.03 26.58 12.13
N ALA A 82 2.26 25.35 12.61
CA ALA A 82 1.50 24.77 13.72
C ALA A 82 2.00 25.23 15.10
N GLY A 83 3.15 25.90 15.19
CA GLY A 83 3.79 26.23 16.46
C GLY A 83 4.22 25.00 17.26
N MET A 84 4.61 23.93 16.57
CA MET A 84 4.97 22.62 17.15
C MET A 84 6.44 22.30 16.91
N ASP A 85 7.04 21.52 17.82
CA ASP A 85 8.30 20.83 17.56
C ASP A 85 8.15 19.88 16.36
N LEU A 86 9.19 19.77 15.52
CA LEU A 86 9.15 18.97 14.29
C LEU A 86 8.78 17.50 14.56
N ARG A 87 9.31 16.90 15.63
CA ARG A 87 9.05 15.50 15.94
C ARG A 87 7.61 15.29 16.40
N ALA A 88 7.12 16.17 17.28
CA ALA A 88 5.71 16.15 17.69
C ALA A 88 4.76 16.42 16.50
N TYR A 89 5.13 17.32 15.59
CA TYR A 89 4.35 17.62 14.39
C TYR A 89 4.26 16.43 13.42
N THR A 90 5.34 15.67 13.26
CA THR A 90 5.37 14.49 12.38
C THR A 90 4.76 13.25 13.04
N ASP A 91 4.82 13.13 14.36
CA ASP A 91 4.22 12.03 15.14
C ASP A 91 2.73 11.85 14.87
N GLN A 92 1.96 12.94 14.79
CA GLN A 92 0.52 12.88 14.48
C GLN A 92 0.25 12.26 13.10
N TYR A 93 1.04 12.61 12.09
CA TYR A 93 0.83 12.08 10.73
C TYR A 93 1.32 10.64 10.59
N ILE A 94 2.38 10.26 11.32
CA ILE A 94 2.80 8.86 11.45
C ILE A 94 1.69 8.03 12.11
N ALA A 95 1.07 8.55 13.17
CA ALA A 95 -0.05 7.89 13.83
C ALA A 95 -1.25 7.73 12.87
N MET A 96 -1.61 8.78 12.12
CA MET A 96 -2.68 8.72 11.11
C MET A 96 -2.37 7.74 9.98
N PHE A 97 -1.13 7.68 9.51
CA PHE A 97 -0.72 6.68 8.51
C PHE A 97 -0.92 5.25 9.03
N ARG A 98 -0.51 4.99 10.29
CA ARG A 98 -0.67 3.66 10.91
C ARG A 98 -2.15 3.29 11.07
N GLU A 99 -2.98 4.24 11.48
CA GLU A 99 -4.44 4.07 11.56
C GLU A 99 -5.02 3.68 10.19
N ASP A 100 -4.68 4.44 9.13
CA ASP A 100 -5.19 4.22 7.78
C ASP A 100 -4.65 2.92 7.16
N ALA A 101 -3.38 2.59 7.40
CA ALA A 101 -2.76 1.33 6.97
C ALA A 101 -3.46 0.12 7.64
N GLN A 102 -3.75 0.22 8.95
CA GLN A 102 -4.50 -0.81 9.67
C GLN A 102 -5.94 -0.90 9.15
N ALA A 103 -6.61 0.23 8.89
CA ALA A 103 -7.95 0.26 8.34
C ALA A 103 -8.03 -0.45 6.98
N LEU A 104 -6.98 -0.33 6.16
CA LEU A 104 -6.86 -1.02 4.86
C LEU A 104 -6.26 -2.44 4.95
N GLY A 105 -6.04 -2.97 6.15
CA GLY A 105 -5.56 -4.34 6.35
C GLY A 105 -4.12 -4.61 5.86
N LEU A 106 -3.26 -3.59 5.82
CA LEU A 106 -1.85 -3.79 5.51
C LEU A 106 -1.18 -4.59 6.63
N GLU A 107 -0.31 -5.54 6.29
CA GLU A 107 0.52 -6.21 7.30
C GLU A 107 1.56 -5.24 7.87
N PRO A 108 1.90 -5.36 9.16
CA PRO A 108 3.09 -4.69 9.67
C PRO A 108 4.33 -5.19 8.94
N VAL A 109 5.21 -4.25 8.57
CA VAL A 109 6.54 -4.54 8.04
C VAL A 109 7.54 -4.64 9.19
N GLU A 110 8.71 -5.22 8.92
CA GLU A 110 9.72 -5.49 9.94
C GLU A 110 10.24 -4.20 10.60
N GLU A 111 10.48 -3.15 9.81
CA GLU A 111 10.96 -1.87 10.32
C GLU A 111 10.36 -0.68 9.56
N MET A 112 9.98 0.37 10.32
CA MET A 112 9.56 1.66 9.76
C MET A 112 10.43 2.81 10.29
N PRO A 113 11.68 2.95 9.80
CA PRO A 113 12.65 3.91 10.33
C PRO A 113 12.25 5.36 10.00
N ARG A 114 12.60 6.28 10.90
CA ARG A 114 12.51 7.73 10.64
C ARG A 114 13.84 8.27 10.17
N ALA A 115 13.82 9.23 9.24
CA ALA A 115 15.04 9.89 8.80
C ALA A 115 15.80 10.56 9.96
N THR A 116 15.09 11.17 10.91
CA THR A 116 15.71 11.91 12.04
C THR A 116 16.23 11.05 13.19
N ASP A 117 16.01 9.74 13.18
CA ASP A 117 16.56 8.89 14.25
C ASP A 117 18.09 8.80 14.11
N GLU A 118 18.83 8.95 15.23
CA GLU A 118 20.29 9.07 15.26
C GLU A 118 21.05 7.99 14.44
N PRO A 119 20.69 6.68 14.49
CA PRO A 119 21.36 5.68 13.65
C PRO A 119 21.22 5.93 12.14
N ASN A 120 20.13 6.58 11.71
CA ASN A 120 19.86 6.88 10.31
C ASN A 120 20.62 8.13 9.87
N LEU A 121 20.61 9.20 10.67
CA LEU A 121 21.41 10.40 10.42
C LEU A 121 22.92 10.08 10.37
N ALA A 122 23.40 9.25 11.29
CA ALA A 122 24.79 8.78 11.28
C ALA A 122 25.11 7.94 10.03
N ALA A 123 24.15 7.15 9.52
CA ALA A 123 24.33 6.41 8.26
C ALA A 123 24.37 7.34 7.03
N MET A 124 23.51 8.37 7.01
CA MET A 124 23.52 9.40 5.97
C MET A 124 24.86 10.16 5.94
N ALA A 125 25.38 10.56 7.10
CA ALA A 125 26.69 11.21 7.22
C ALA A 125 27.83 10.31 6.73
N LYS A 126 27.80 9.00 7.07
CA LYS A 126 28.78 8.02 6.57
C LYS A 126 28.72 7.86 5.05
N MET A 127 27.52 7.82 4.48
CA MET A 127 27.33 7.73 3.03
C MET A 127 27.89 8.97 2.32
N ILE A 128 27.63 10.17 2.83
CA ILE A 128 28.24 11.40 2.29
C ILE A 128 29.77 11.32 2.32
N SER A 129 30.36 10.87 3.44
CA SER A 129 31.81 10.69 3.57
C SER A 129 32.39 9.65 2.59
N MET A 130 31.63 8.60 2.26
CA MET A 130 32.01 7.63 1.22
C MET A 130 31.95 8.27 -0.17
N LEU A 131 30.87 8.97 -0.49
CA LEU A 131 30.70 9.68 -1.76
C LEU A 131 31.79 10.72 -1.98
N ASP A 132 32.17 11.47 -0.94
CA ASP A 132 33.23 12.48 -1.01
C ASP A 132 34.59 11.85 -1.31
N ARG A 133 34.95 10.77 -0.61
CA ARG A 133 36.18 10.00 -0.88
C ARG A 133 36.23 9.44 -2.29
N ASN A 134 35.07 9.08 -2.86
CA ASN A 134 34.96 8.58 -4.23
C ASN A 134 34.90 9.71 -5.28
N GLY A 135 34.93 10.98 -4.86
CA GLY A 135 34.96 12.13 -5.77
C GLY A 135 33.59 12.52 -6.34
N HIS A 136 32.49 12.06 -5.72
CA HIS A 136 31.12 12.30 -6.18
C HIS A 136 30.46 13.53 -5.55
N THR A 137 31.15 14.26 -4.67
CA THR A 137 30.56 15.42 -3.98
C THR A 137 31.32 16.72 -4.20
N TYR A 138 30.66 17.84 -3.92
CA TYR A 138 31.29 19.13 -3.73
C TYR A 138 30.47 19.98 -2.76
N ARG A 139 31.07 21.07 -2.28
CA ARG A 139 30.43 22.02 -1.36
C ARG A 139 30.14 23.34 -2.04
N SER A 140 28.99 23.93 -1.71
CA SER A 140 28.66 25.32 -2.04
C SER A 140 27.66 25.86 -1.04
N ASP A 141 27.81 27.11 -0.64
CA ASP A 141 26.82 27.83 0.19
C ASP A 141 26.46 27.08 1.48
N GLY A 142 27.44 26.41 2.09
CA GLY A 142 27.25 25.59 3.30
C GLY A 142 26.61 24.21 3.09
N SER A 143 26.13 23.92 1.89
CA SER A 143 25.52 22.64 1.50
C SER A 143 26.53 21.70 0.83
N ILE A 144 26.22 20.39 0.85
CA ILE A 144 26.96 19.34 0.15
C ILE A 144 26.07 18.78 -0.95
N TYR A 145 26.58 18.76 -2.19
CA TYR A 145 25.85 18.30 -3.37
C TYR A 145 26.47 17.03 -3.96
N PHE A 146 25.64 16.21 -4.59
CA PHE A 146 26.08 15.13 -5.46
C PHE A 146 26.37 15.69 -6.86
N LYS A 147 27.53 15.35 -7.41
CA LYS A 147 27.98 15.77 -8.74
C LYS A 147 27.60 14.72 -9.77
N ILE A 148 26.47 14.89 -10.44
CA ILE A 148 25.94 13.90 -11.41
C ILE A 148 26.96 13.58 -12.51
N SER A 149 27.74 14.57 -12.95
CA SER A 149 28.72 14.40 -14.02
C SER A 149 29.84 13.39 -13.70
N THR A 150 29.96 12.96 -12.44
CA THR A 150 30.94 11.95 -12.00
C THR A 150 30.39 10.53 -12.07
N LEU A 151 29.11 10.36 -12.41
CA LEU A 151 28.45 9.07 -12.57
C LEU A 151 27.91 8.96 -14.00
N PRO A 152 28.69 8.42 -14.96
CA PRO A 152 28.27 8.30 -16.36
C PRO A 152 26.98 7.49 -16.56
N SER A 153 26.64 6.66 -15.59
CA SER A 153 25.50 5.77 -15.59
C SER A 153 24.23 6.40 -14.99
N TYR A 154 24.26 7.69 -14.61
CA TYR A 154 23.10 8.42 -14.12
C TYR A 154 22.03 8.58 -15.21
N GLY A 155 20.76 8.46 -14.83
CA GLY A 155 19.61 8.58 -15.72
C GLY A 155 19.11 7.25 -16.30
N ARG A 156 19.71 6.12 -15.91
CA ARG A 156 19.38 4.79 -16.44
C ARG A 156 17.96 4.35 -16.07
N LEU A 157 17.51 4.60 -14.84
CA LEU A 157 16.18 4.21 -14.39
C LEU A 157 15.11 5.06 -15.08
N ALA A 158 15.31 6.37 -15.12
CA ALA A 158 14.39 7.36 -15.66
C ALA A 158 14.43 7.49 -17.19
N ARG A 159 15.43 6.89 -17.85
CA ARG A 159 15.77 7.03 -19.28
C ARG A 159 15.95 8.49 -19.68
N LEU A 160 16.81 9.20 -18.95
CA LEU A 160 17.16 10.57 -19.30
C LEU A 160 18.01 10.58 -20.55
N ASP A 161 17.72 11.50 -21.46
CA ASP A 161 18.61 11.80 -22.57
C ASP A 161 19.81 12.59 -22.03
N HIS A 162 21.02 12.10 -22.30
CA HIS A 162 22.25 12.76 -21.84
C HIS A 162 22.40 14.16 -22.45
N GLU A 163 21.77 14.45 -23.61
CA GLU A 163 21.80 15.77 -24.24
C GLU A 163 21.03 16.85 -23.47
N GLY A 164 20.02 16.47 -22.66
CA GLY A 164 19.21 17.39 -21.86
C GLY A 164 19.74 17.66 -20.45
N MET A 165 20.81 16.97 -20.04
CA MET A 165 21.43 17.18 -18.73
C MET A 165 22.15 18.53 -18.72
N LYS A 166 22.09 19.25 -17.59
CA LYS A 166 22.84 20.51 -17.40
C LYS A 166 23.94 20.30 -16.35
N PRO A 167 25.10 19.73 -16.73
CA PRO A 167 26.21 19.55 -15.81
C PRO A 167 26.57 20.85 -15.09
N GLY A 168 26.61 20.82 -13.76
CA GLY A 168 26.98 21.98 -12.92
C GLY A 168 25.84 22.97 -12.62
N ALA A 169 24.64 22.78 -13.17
CA ALA A 169 23.44 23.48 -12.68
C ALA A 169 22.91 22.77 -11.42
N ARG A 170 22.43 23.56 -10.44
CA ARG A 170 22.08 23.10 -9.09
C ARG A 170 20.59 23.23 -8.81
N VAL A 171 20.08 22.41 -7.89
CA VAL A 171 18.73 22.50 -7.39
C VAL A 171 18.68 22.20 -5.88
N ASP A 172 18.18 23.16 -5.11
CA ASP A 172 17.99 23.02 -3.65
C ASP A 172 16.60 22.47 -3.30
N THR A 173 15.69 22.43 -4.27
CA THR A 173 14.35 21.85 -4.13
C THR A 173 14.38 20.36 -4.44
N ASP A 174 13.73 19.57 -3.59
CA ASP A 174 13.72 18.11 -3.69
C ASP A 174 12.87 17.56 -4.86
N SER A 175 12.25 18.44 -5.66
CA SER A 175 11.42 18.09 -6.82
C SER A 175 11.82 18.91 -8.04
N TYR A 176 12.12 18.24 -9.15
CA TYR A 176 12.44 18.84 -10.45
C TYR A 176 12.09 17.88 -11.59
N ALA A 177 11.91 18.44 -12.80
CA ALA A 177 11.51 17.69 -13.99
C ALA A 177 12.72 17.03 -14.69
N LYS A 178 12.45 15.99 -15.50
CA LYS A 178 13.48 15.20 -16.18
C LYS A 178 14.35 16.05 -17.12
N GLU A 179 13.74 17.04 -17.75
CA GLU A 179 14.33 17.97 -18.71
C GLU A 179 15.29 18.98 -18.03
N ASP A 180 15.38 18.94 -16.70
CA ASP A 180 16.20 19.82 -15.89
C ASP A 180 17.02 19.04 -14.86
N ALA A 181 17.55 17.88 -15.26
CA ALA A 181 18.45 17.08 -14.42
C ALA A 181 19.70 17.88 -14.02
N ARG A 182 19.92 17.97 -12.71
CA ARG A 182 20.87 18.87 -12.05
C ARG A 182 21.51 18.21 -10.83
N ASP A 183 22.68 18.69 -10.44
CA ASP A 183 23.31 18.30 -9.19
C ASP A 183 22.34 18.56 -8.03
N PHE A 184 22.15 17.54 -7.19
CA PHE A 184 21.16 17.53 -6.11
C PHE A 184 21.85 17.53 -4.75
N VAL A 185 21.16 18.10 -3.76
CA VAL A 185 21.69 18.24 -2.41
C VAL A 185 21.68 16.90 -1.66
N LEU A 186 22.80 16.60 -1.00
CA LEU A 186 22.95 15.50 -0.04
C LEU A 186 22.72 15.99 1.38
N TRP A 187 23.25 17.18 1.70
CA TRP A 187 23.13 17.82 3.00
C TRP A 187 22.90 19.31 2.81
N LYS A 188 21.73 19.81 3.19
CA LYS A 188 21.35 21.22 3.13
C LYS A 188 22.00 21.94 4.31
N GLY A 189 22.77 22.99 4.05
CA GLY A 189 23.40 23.81 5.09
C GLY A 189 22.36 24.45 6.02
N HIS A 190 22.72 24.64 7.28
CA HIS A 190 21.82 25.20 8.30
C HIS A 190 21.33 26.62 7.95
N ARG A 191 20.05 26.87 8.26
CA ARG A 191 19.41 28.19 8.23
C ARG A 191 18.80 28.47 9.60
N ASP A 192 18.85 29.73 10.03
CA ASP A 192 18.32 30.14 11.32
C ASP A 192 16.86 29.72 11.50
N GLY A 193 16.57 29.06 12.63
CA GLY A 193 15.23 28.56 12.95
C GLY A 193 14.92 27.14 12.44
N GLU A 194 15.72 26.59 11.50
CA GLU A 194 15.55 25.21 11.03
C GLU A 194 16.27 24.21 11.96
N PRO A 195 15.73 22.98 12.14
CA PRO A 195 16.44 21.91 12.83
C PRO A 195 17.72 21.53 12.08
N PHE A 196 18.75 21.19 12.84
CA PHE A 196 20.04 20.79 12.27
C PHE A 196 20.73 19.71 13.09
N TRP A 197 21.64 19.02 12.41
CA TRP A 197 22.52 18.01 12.94
C TRP A 197 23.93 18.24 12.38
N GLU A 198 24.93 17.69 13.05
CA GLU A 198 26.33 17.77 12.61
C GLU A 198 27.08 16.49 12.93
N TYR A 199 28.04 16.14 12.07
CA TYR A 199 28.96 15.02 12.26
C TYR A 199 30.38 15.46 11.90
N PRO A 200 31.03 16.28 12.75
CA PRO A 200 32.33 16.89 12.41
C PRO A 200 33.42 15.86 12.11
N ALA A 201 33.39 14.70 12.78
CA ALA A 201 34.33 13.59 12.54
C ALA A 201 34.22 12.98 11.12
N LEU A 202 33.10 13.19 10.43
CA LEU A 202 32.85 12.77 9.05
C LEU A 202 32.86 13.95 8.07
N GLY A 203 33.28 15.14 8.54
CA GLY A 203 33.29 16.37 7.77
C GLY A 203 31.92 17.00 7.54
N ILE A 204 30.85 16.52 8.21
CA ILE A 204 29.50 17.07 8.02
C ILE A 204 29.26 18.19 9.02
N THR A 205 29.01 19.39 8.51
CA THR A 205 28.71 20.60 9.30
C THR A 205 27.22 20.70 9.60
N ALA A 206 26.84 21.62 10.48
CA ALA A 206 25.45 21.92 10.82
C ALA A 206 24.57 22.04 9.57
N GLY A 207 23.53 21.23 9.52
CA GLY A 207 22.56 21.20 8.42
C GLY A 207 21.59 20.04 8.57
N ARG A 208 20.94 19.64 7.48
CA ARG A 208 19.95 18.55 7.46
C ARG A 208 20.07 17.72 6.19
N PRO A 209 19.65 16.45 6.20
CA PRO A 209 19.73 15.61 5.02
C PRO A 209 18.86 16.15 3.87
N GLY A 210 19.30 15.91 2.64
CA GLY A 210 18.46 16.03 1.45
C GLY A 210 17.56 14.79 1.31
N TRP A 211 16.36 14.97 0.76
CA TRP A 211 15.30 13.96 0.75
C TRP A 211 15.75 12.59 0.22
N HIS A 212 16.54 12.57 -0.85
CA HIS A 212 16.95 11.32 -1.50
C HIS A 212 17.93 10.50 -0.65
N LEU A 213 18.82 11.18 0.08
CA LEU A 213 19.89 10.55 0.86
C LEU A 213 19.34 9.65 1.98
N GLU A 214 18.18 10.02 2.52
CA GLU A 214 17.48 9.28 3.57
C GLU A 214 17.27 7.83 3.18
N CYS A 215 16.64 7.60 2.02
CA CYS A 215 16.25 6.26 1.57
C CYS A 215 17.46 5.38 1.25
N SER A 216 18.46 5.91 0.53
CA SER A 216 19.71 5.19 0.26
C SER A 216 20.40 4.73 1.55
N ALA A 217 20.60 5.64 2.50
CA ALA A 217 21.31 5.32 3.73
C ALA A 217 20.53 4.36 4.64
N MET A 218 19.22 4.56 4.80
CA MET A 218 18.37 3.70 5.62
C MET A 218 18.24 2.30 5.03
N ALA A 219 18.03 2.19 3.71
CA ALA A 219 17.95 0.90 3.02
C ALA A 219 19.24 0.10 3.20
N GLN A 220 20.40 0.70 2.93
CA GLN A 220 21.69 0.01 3.07
C GLN A 220 22.00 -0.37 4.52
N ARG A 221 21.69 0.51 5.49
CA ARG A 221 21.89 0.21 6.92
C ARG A 221 21.09 -1.01 7.37
N LEU A 222 19.86 -1.16 6.88
CA LEU A 222 18.91 -2.16 7.39
C LEU A 222 18.84 -3.45 6.58
N LEU A 223 19.15 -3.37 5.29
CA LEU A 223 19.02 -4.48 4.35
C LEU A 223 20.36 -4.87 3.71
N GLY A 224 21.38 -4.01 3.76
CA GLY A 224 22.69 -4.22 3.14
C GLY A 224 22.85 -3.51 1.80
N ASP A 225 24.06 -3.58 1.23
CA ASP A 225 24.46 -2.76 0.07
C ASP A 225 23.61 -3.00 -1.20
N THR A 226 23.17 -4.25 -1.40
CA THR A 226 22.33 -4.67 -2.53
C THR A 226 21.06 -5.34 -2.02
N ILE A 227 19.91 -4.78 -2.38
CA ILE A 227 18.58 -5.31 -2.04
C ILE A 227 17.92 -6.03 -3.22
N ASP A 228 16.93 -6.86 -2.94
CA ASP A 228 16.23 -7.63 -3.98
C ASP A 228 15.20 -6.77 -4.70
N ILE A 229 14.39 -6.02 -3.94
CA ILE A 229 13.29 -5.21 -4.47
C ILE A 229 13.34 -3.81 -3.84
N HIS A 230 13.29 -2.79 -4.68
CA HIS A 230 12.99 -1.41 -4.29
C HIS A 230 11.66 -1.00 -4.93
N ALA A 231 10.71 -0.55 -4.11
CA ALA A 231 9.36 -0.22 -4.56
C ALA A 231 8.91 1.21 -4.20
N GLY A 232 8.04 1.79 -5.03
CA GLY A 232 7.44 3.10 -4.77
C GLY A 232 6.40 3.51 -5.81
N GLY A 233 5.92 4.75 -5.75
CA GLY A 233 5.06 5.31 -6.79
C GLY A 233 5.84 5.65 -8.07
N VAL A 234 5.16 5.69 -9.21
CA VAL A 234 5.78 6.02 -10.52
C VAL A 234 6.39 7.42 -10.56
N ASP A 235 5.90 8.34 -9.73
CA ASP A 235 6.50 9.66 -9.49
C ASP A 235 7.91 9.57 -8.90
N LEU A 236 8.20 8.52 -8.14
CA LEU A 236 9.50 8.37 -7.49
C LEU A 236 10.59 7.87 -8.44
N ILE A 237 10.25 7.38 -9.64
CA ILE A 237 11.24 7.01 -10.67
C ILE A 237 12.25 8.14 -10.87
N PHE A 238 11.77 9.38 -10.91
CA PHE A 238 12.62 10.56 -11.05
C PHE A 238 12.03 11.78 -10.31
N PRO A 239 12.85 12.55 -9.58
CA PRO A 239 14.30 12.36 -9.42
C PRO A 239 14.68 11.35 -8.34
N HIS A 240 13.75 10.96 -7.46
CA HIS A 240 14.07 10.30 -6.19
C HIS A 240 14.87 9.00 -6.32
N HIS A 241 14.31 7.97 -6.97
CA HIS A 241 14.94 6.66 -7.07
C HIS A 241 16.17 6.67 -8.00
N GLU A 242 16.20 7.54 -9.01
CA GLU A 242 17.42 7.75 -9.82
C GLU A 242 18.56 8.31 -8.95
N ASN A 243 18.26 9.27 -8.07
CA ASN A 243 19.23 9.83 -7.14
C ASN A 243 19.66 8.81 -6.09
N GLU A 244 18.76 7.93 -5.64
CA GLU A 244 19.11 6.86 -4.72
C GLU A 244 20.06 5.83 -5.33
N ILE A 245 19.87 5.47 -6.60
CA ILE A 245 20.84 4.65 -7.35
C ILE A 245 22.18 5.37 -7.36
N ALA A 246 22.19 6.67 -7.70
CA ALA A 246 23.42 7.43 -7.80
C ALA A 246 24.20 7.49 -6.47
N GLN A 247 23.49 7.73 -5.37
CA GLN A 247 24.05 7.77 -4.01
C GLN A 247 24.56 6.40 -3.56
N SER A 248 23.72 5.36 -3.67
CA SER A 248 24.03 4.02 -3.19
C SER A 248 25.15 3.35 -4.00
N GLU A 249 25.07 3.40 -5.34
CA GLU A 249 26.08 2.82 -6.23
C GLU A 249 27.36 3.67 -6.25
N GLY A 250 27.24 5.00 -6.18
CA GLY A 250 28.40 5.89 -6.07
C GLY A 250 29.16 5.71 -4.75
N ALA A 251 28.47 5.41 -3.66
CA ALA A 251 29.11 5.16 -2.36
C ALA A 251 29.79 3.78 -2.29
N THR A 252 29.16 2.74 -2.85
CA THR A 252 29.56 1.34 -2.64
C THR A 252 30.23 0.67 -3.83
N GLY A 253 30.04 1.19 -5.05
CA GLY A 253 30.44 0.54 -6.31
C GLY A 253 29.64 -0.72 -6.65
N LYS A 254 28.56 -1.04 -5.91
CA LYS A 254 27.73 -2.23 -6.10
C LYS A 254 26.34 -1.83 -6.60
N PRO A 255 25.64 -2.71 -7.35
CA PRO A 255 24.24 -2.48 -7.70
C PRO A 255 23.38 -2.27 -6.46
N PHE A 256 22.55 -1.22 -6.43
CA PHE A 256 21.74 -0.92 -5.24
C PHE A 256 20.55 -1.86 -5.09
N SER A 257 19.75 -2.03 -6.15
CA SER A 257 18.58 -2.91 -6.16
C SER A 257 18.54 -3.75 -7.43
N ARG A 258 18.16 -5.02 -7.30
CA ARG A 258 18.01 -5.94 -8.43
C ARG A 258 16.71 -5.69 -9.20
N PHE A 259 15.62 -5.40 -8.50
CA PHE A 259 14.31 -5.09 -9.08
C PHE A 259 13.78 -3.73 -8.62
N TRP A 260 13.29 -2.94 -9.57
CA TRP A 260 12.62 -1.67 -9.33
C TRP A 260 11.14 -1.77 -9.71
N VAL A 261 10.25 -1.70 -8.72
CA VAL A 261 8.80 -1.90 -8.88
C VAL A 261 8.06 -0.60 -8.63
N HIS A 262 7.37 -0.07 -9.63
CA HIS A 262 6.68 1.22 -9.52
C HIS A 262 5.18 1.11 -9.77
N VAL A 263 4.41 1.68 -8.84
CA VAL A 263 2.94 1.69 -8.88
C VAL A 263 2.45 2.95 -9.59
N GLU A 264 1.58 2.78 -10.58
CA GLU A 264 0.99 3.87 -11.35
C GLU A 264 0.00 4.71 -10.53
N TYR A 265 -0.24 5.93 -10.99
CA TYR A 265 -1.09 6.88 -10.29
C TYR A 265 -2.53 6.41 -10.14
N LEU A 266 -3.14 6.78 -9.02
CA LEU A 266 -4.59 6.91 -8.91
C LEU A 266 -4.99 8.29 -9.47
N ILE A 267 -5.99 8.31 -10.34
CA ILE A 267 -6.66 9.53 -10.81
C ILE A 267 -8.09 9.55 -10.28
N VAL A 268 -8.72 10.72 -10.18
CA VAL A 268 -10.08 10.88 -9.64
C VAL A 268 -10.91 11.62 -10.70
N ASP A 269 -12.02 11.01 -11.10
CA ASP A 269 -12.91 11.54 -12.15
C ASP A 269 -12.13 11.95 -13.42
N GLU A 270 -11.24 11.06 -13.87
CA GLU A 270 -10.35 11.23 -15.04
C GLU A 270 -9.31 12.36 -14.91
N GLN A 271 -9.17 12.95 -13.72
CA GLN A 271 -8.24 14.05 -13.45
C GLN A 271 -7.15 13.64 -12.47
N LYS A 272 -5.98 14.27 -12.60
CA LYS A 272 -4.90 14.12 -11.63
C LYS A 272 -5.37 14.60 -10.25
N MET A 273 -5.06 13.82 -9.22
CA MET A 273 -5.32 14.22 -7.83
C MET A 273 -4.53 15.48 -7.48
N SER A 274 -5.19 16.48 -6.91
CA SER A 274 -4.54 17.66 -6.36
C SER A 274 -5.39 18.30 -5.26
N LYS A 275 -4.72 18.98 -4.32
CA LYS A 275 -5.41 19.75 -3.27
C LYS A 275 -6.25 20.89 -3.86
N SER A 276 -5.77 21.54 -4.92
CA SER A 276 -6.46 22.67 -5.58
C SER A 276 -7.78 22.28 -6.25
N LEU A 277 -7.89 21.05 -6.75
CA LEU A 277 -9.12 20.53 -7.34
C LEU A 277 -10.09 19.97 -6.29
N GLY A 278 -9.69 19.88 -5.02
CA GLY A 278 -10.52 19.30 -3.95
C GLY A 278 -10.81 17.81 -4.13
N ASN A 279 -10.12 17.13 -5.06
CA ASN A 279 -10.35 15.73 -5.44
C ASN A 279 -9.36 14.76 -4.74
N THR A 280 -8.82 15.16 -3.59
CA THR A 280 -7.89 14.34 -2.80
C THR A 280 -8.61 13.80 -1.58
N TYR A 281 -8.92 12.50 -1.58
CA TYR A 281 -9.66 11.85 -0.49
C TYR A 281 -8.73 11.04 0.42
N THR A 282 -8.90 11.18 1.73
CA THR A 282 -8.29 10.33 2.75
C THR A 282 -9.18 9.12 3.07
N ILE A 283 -8.67 8.14 3.81
CA ILE A 283 -9.49 7.00 4.25
C ILE A 283 -10.68 7.45 5.13
N PRO A 284 -10.52 8.38 6.10
CA PRO A 284 -11.66 8.95 6.82
C PRO A 284 -12.69 9.62 5.91
N ASP A 285 -12.27 10.32 4.85
CA ASP A 285 -13.24 10.95 3.92
C ASP A 285 -14.12 9.91 3.24
N VAL A 286 -13.51 8.79 2.83
CA VAL A 286 -14.24 7.66 2.23
C VAL A 286 -15.19 7.02 3.24
N VAL A 287 -14.75 6.84 4.48
CA VAL A 287 -15.60 6.31 5.57
C VAL A 287 -16.74 7.26 5.91
N ALA A 288 -16.48 8.57 5.97
CA ALA A 288 -17.49 9.60 6.20
C ALA A 288 -18.55 9.65 5.08
N LYS A 289 -18.20 9.20 3.86
CA LYS A 289 -19.13 9.02 2.75
C LYS A 289 -19.95 7.71 2.83
N GLY A 290 -19.74 6.90 3.87
CA GLY A 290 -20.49 5.67 4.11
C GLY A 290 -19.87 4.41 3.49
N PHE A 291 -18.70 4.52 2.87
CA PHE A 291 -17.99 3.37 2.31
C PHE A 291 -17.06 2.73 3.33
N ARG A 292 -16.65 1.50 3.06
CA ARG A 292 -15.78 0.74 3.94
C ARG A 292 -14.36 0.63 3.39
N PRO A 293 -13.32 0.62 4.26
CA PRO A 293 -11.95 0.39 3.85
C PRO A 293 -11.76 -0.89 3.01
N SER A 294 -12.51 -1.97 3.29
CA SER A 294 -12.45 -3.18 2.46
C SER A 294 -12.77 -2.93 0.99
N ALA A 295 -13.76 -2.07 0.69
CA ALA A 295 -14.14 -1.72 -0.67
C ALA A 295 -13.07 -0.88 -1.36
N VAL A 296 -12.43 0.02 -0.61
CA VAL A 296 -11.27 0.77 -1.10
C VAL A 296 -10.14 -0.19 -1.46
N ARG A 297 -9.81 -1.12 -0.57
CA ARG A 297 -8.77 -2.13 -0.84
C ARG A 297 -9.08 -2.94 -2.09
N LEU A 298 -10.31 -3.45 -2.25
CA LEU A 298 -10.69 -4.21 -3.44
C LEU A 298 -10.60 -3.34 -4.71
N LEU A 299 -11.08 -2.10 -4.66
CA LEU A 299 -10.98 -1.15 -5.78
C LEU A 299 -9.51 -0.91 -6.19
N LEU A 300 -8.62 -0.71 -5.22
CA LEU A 300 -7.20 -0.47 -5.51
C LEU A 300 -6.51 -1.68 -6.17
N LEU A 301 -7.05 -2.89 -5.98
CA LEU A 301 -6.57 -4.14 -6.55
C LEU A 301 -7.26 -4.53 -7.86
N SER A 302 -8.30 -3.82 -8.29
CA SER A 302 -9.11 -4.20 -9.47
C SER A 302 -8.44 -3.88 -10.80
N ALA A 303 -7.36 -3.10 -10.80
CA ALA A 303 -6.53 -2.83 -11.95
C ALA A 303 -5.07 -3.20 -11.67
N HIS A 304 -4.37 -3.63 -12.73
CA HIS A 304 -2.95 -3.92 -12.67
C HIS A 304 -2.16 -2.72 -12.10
N TYR A 305 -1.20 -2.96 -11.20
CA TYR A 305 -0.51 -1.89 -10.47
C TYR A 305 0.25 -0.91 -11.37
N ARG A 306 0.70 -1.38 -12.54
CA ARG A 306 1.36 -0.60 -13.61
C ARG A 306 0.41 0.12 -14.58
N LYS A 307 -0.89 0.21 -14.25
CA LYS A 307 -1.87 0.98 -15.03
C LYS A 307 -2.47 2.06 -14.16
N GLN A 308 -2.79 3.22 -14.73
CA GLN A 308 -3.55 4.22 -13.99
C GLN A 308 -4.91 3.66 -13.60
N LEU A 309 -5.37 3.97 -12.39
CA LEU A 309 -6.67 3.57 -11.88
C LEU A 309 -7.51 4.82 -11.68
N ASN A 310 -8.67 4.86 -12.32
CA ASN A 310 -9.64 5.93 -12.15
C ASN A 310 -10.56 5.62 -10.96
N PHE A 311 -10.48 6.45 -9.93
CA PHE A 311 -11.39 6.44 -8.80
C PHE A 311 -12.63 7.28 -9.13
N THR A 312 -13.80 6.67 -8.96
CA THR A 312 -15.09 7.36 -8.89
C THR A 312 -15.88 6.76 -7.74
N TRP A 313 -16.81 7.53 -7.17
CA TRP A 313 -17.70 7.03 -6.12
C TRP A 313 -18.58 5.86 -6.60
N ASP A 314 -19.02 5.90 -7.85
CA ASP A 314 -19.78 4.81 -8.48
C ASP A 314 -18.94 3.54 -8.61
N SER A 315 -17.66 3.67 -8.98
CA SER A 315 -16.73 2.55 -9.03
C SER A 315 -16.56 1.96 -7.63
N LEU A 316 -16.37 2.78 -6.60
CA LEU A 316 -16.26 2.29 -5.21
C LEU A 316 -17.54 1.56 -4.76
N ALA A 317 -18.72 2.06 -5.11
CA ALA A 317 -20.00 1.40 -4.83
C ALA A 317 -20.13 0.03 -5.54
N ALA A 318 -19.65 -0.08 -6.77
CA ALA A 318 -19.62 -1.36 -7.48
C ALA A 318 -18.68 -2.39 -6.81
N HIS A 319 -17.58 -1.94 -6.20
CA HIS A 319 -16.67 -2.82 -5.46
C HIS A 319 -17.23 -3.21 -4.09
N GLU A 320 -17.96 -2.32 -3.41
CA GLU A 320 -18.74 -2.65 -2.22
C GLU A 320 -19.75 -3.76 -2.52
N GLU A 321 -20.49 -3.65 -3.64
CA GLU A 321 -21.40 -4.70 -4.12
C GLU A 321 -20.67 -6.02 -4.42
N SER A 322 -19.50 -5.94 -5.04
CA SER A 322 -18.71 -7.12 -5.38
C SER A 322 -18.23 -7.86 -4.13
N LEU A 323 -17.86 -7.14 -3.07
CA LEU A 323 -17.55 -7.73 -1.77
C LEU A 323 -18.77 -8.38 -1.13
N ARG A 324 -19.93 -7.75 -1.22
CA ARG A 324 -21.17 -8.34 -0.70
C ARG A 324 -21.46 -9.68 -1.36
N ARG A 325 -21.29 -9.80 -2.68
CA ARG A 325 -21.44 -11.09 -3.39
C ARG A 325 -20.47 -12.16 -2.87
N LEU A 326 -19.22 -11.78 -2.56
CA LEU A 326 -18.24 -12.70 -1.98
C LEU A 326 -18.66 -13.17 -0.58
N THR A 327 -19.10 -12.26 0.29
CA THR A 327 -19.55 -12.60 1.64
C THR A 327 -20.83 -13.42 1.62
N ASP A 328 -21.80 -13.07 0.76
CA ASP A 328 -23.06 -13.79 0.61
C ASP A 328 -22.80 -15.22 0.11
N PHE A 329 -21.91 -15.39 -0.89
CA PHE A 329 -21.48 -16.71 -1.34
C PHE A 329 -20.87 -17.54 -0.20
N LEU A 330 -19.96 -16.96 0.59
CA LEU A 330 -19.33 -17.65 1.71
C LEU A 330 -20.33 -18.01 2.83
N ALA A 331 -21.41 -17.26 2.99
CA ALA A 331 -22.51 -17.57 3.90
C ALA A 331 -23.43 -18.67 3.34
N ARG A 332 -23.65 -18.72 2.01
CA ARG A 332 -24.39 -19.81 1.35
C ARG A 332 -23.76 -21.18 1.58
N LEU A 333 -22.44 -21.25 1.77
CA LEU A 333 -21.77 -22.50 2.09
C LEU A 333 -22.26 -23.12 3.42
N ASP A 334 -22.79 -22.31 4.35
CA ASP A 334 -23.36 -22.82 5.61
C ASP A 334 -24.73 -23.48 5.43
N THR A 335 -25.38 -23.27 4.29
CA THR A 335 -26.68 -23.90 3.97
C THR A 335 -26.53 -25.17 3.13
N VAL A 336 -25.30 -25.49 2.70
CA VAL A 336 -25.03 -26.69 1.90
C VAL A 336 -25.20 -27.93 2.78
N ALA A 337 -26.06 -28.84 2.34
CA ALA A 337 -26.35 -30.11 3.00
C ALA A 337 -26.40 -31.23 1.95
N GLY A 338 -26.17 -32.48 2.38
CA GLY A 338 -26.24 -33.66 1.51
C GLY A 338 -24.88 -34.14 0.98
N ASP A 339 -24.94 -35.11 0.07
CA ASP A 339 -23.85 -35.94 -0.46
C ASP A 339 -23.50 -35.63 -1.92
N GLY A 340 -23.73 -34.39 -2.37
CA GLY A 340 -23.43 -33.92 -3.73
C GLY A 340 -22.00 -34.21 -4.21
N SER A 341 -21.79 -34.19 -5.53
CA SER A 341 -20.55 -34.64 -6.19
C SER A 341 -19.31 -33.84 -5.75
N HIS A 342 -18.41 -34.51 -5.02
CA HIS A 342 -17.18 -33.91 -4.50
C HIS A 342 -16.13 -33.65 -5.58
N ASP A 343 -15.91 -34.59 -6.51
CA ASP A 343 -14.77 -34.57 -7.43
C ASP A 343 -14.83 -33.41 -8.44
N ALA A 344 -16.01 -33.16 -9.02
CA ALA A 344 -16.19 -32.08 -9.99
C ALA A 344 -16.02 -30.69 -9.35
N VAL A 345 -16.50 -30.52 -8.11
CA VAL A 345 -16.34 -29.28 -7.35
C VAL A 345 -14.88 -29.07 -6.98
N GLN A 346 -14.20 -30.11 -6.49
CA GLN A 346 -12.79 -30.05 -6.13
C GLN A 346 -11.92 -29.70 -7.34
N SER A 347 -12.16 -30.31 -8.50
CA SER A 347 -11.45 -29.96 -9.73
C SER A 347 -11.56 -28.46 -10.06
N ARG A 348 -12.76 -27.88 -9.94
CA ARG A 348 -12.98 -26.44 -10.20
C ARG A 348 -12.23 -25.55 -9.20
N VAL A 349 -12.20 -25.95 -7.92
CA VAL A 349 -11.43 -25.22 -6.89
C VAL A 349 -9.94 -25.27 -7.21
N ASP A 350 -9.42 -26.42 -7.62
CA ASP A 350 -8.01 -26.58 -7.97
C ASP A 350 -7.63 -25.84 -9.26
N ASP A 351 -8.53 -25.78 -10.25
CA ASP A 351 -8.39 -24.93 -11.44
C ASP A 351 -8.29 -23.45 -11.05
N ALA A 352 -9.18 -22.97 -10.17
CA ALA A 352 -9.16 -21.60 -9.70
C ALA A 352 -7.89 -21.28 -8.90
N ARG A 353 -7.39 -22.21 -8.07
CA ARG A 353 -6.10 -22.08 -7.38
C ARG A 353 -4.95 -21.91 -8.35
N ARG A 354 -4.88 -22.75 -9.39
CA ARG A 354 -3.85 -22.65 -10.44
C ARG A 354 -3.95 -21.33 -11.19
N ALA A 355 -5.16 -20.91 -11.58
CA ALA A 355 -5.38 -19.66 -12.29
C ALA A 355 -5.00 -18.44 -11.45
N PHE A 356 -5.39 -18.42 -10.17
CA PHE A 356 -4.99 -17.40 -9.20
C PHE A 356 -3.47 -17.34 -9.05
N ALA A 357 -2.82 -18.47 -8.80
CA ALA A 357 -1.38 -18.52 -8.63
C ALA A 357 -0.63 -18.06 -9.88
N ALA A 358 -1.06 -18.50 -11.06
CA ALA A 358 -0.48 -18.10 -12.33
C ALA A 358 -0.61 -16.58 -12.57
N ALA A 359 -1.79 -15.99 -12.29
CA ALA A 359 -2.00 -14.56 -12.40
C ALA A 359 -1.12 -13.76 -11.42
N MET A 360 -1.01 -14.19 -10.17
CA MET A 360 -0.15 -13.51 -9.19
C MET A 360 1.34 -13.67 -9.52
N GLN A 361 1.75 -14.79 -10.12
CA GLN A 361 3.11 -15.03 -10.59
C GLN A 361 3.43 -14.26 -11.88
N ASP A 362 2.43 -13.78 -12.61
CA ASP A 362 2.56 -12.95 -13.81
C ASP A 362 2.49 -11.47 -13.43
N ASP A 363 3.61 -10.93 -12.92
CA ASP A 363 3.77 -9.52 -12.55
C ASP A 363 2.64 -8.99 -11.64
N LEU A 364 2.23 -9.77 -10.63
CA LEU A 364 1.22 -9.33 -9.65
C LEU A 364 -0.11 -8.93 -10.32
N ASN A 365 -0.58 -9.71 -11.30
CA ASN A 365 -1.83 -9.43 -12.01
C ASN A 365 -3.07 -9.71 -11.15
N THR A 366 -3.35 -8.80 -10.22
CA THR A 366 -4.48 -8.88 -9.28
C THR A 366 -5.83 -8.85 -9.97
N ALA A 367 -5.95 -8.16 -11.11
CA ALA A 367 -7.18 -8.12 -11.89
C ALA A 367 -7.55 -9.52 -12.44
N ALA A 368 -6.59 -10.24 -13.02
CA ALA A 368 -6.81 -11.61 -13.47
C ALA A 368 -7.04 -12.58 -12.30
N ALA A 369 -6.33 -12.40 -11.19
CA ALA A 369 -6.51 -13.19 -9.98
C ALA A 369 -7.93 -13.03 -9.39
N LEU A 370 -8.44 -11.79 -9.31
CA LEU A 370 -9.82 -11.50 -8.92
C LEU A 370 -10.82 -12.12 -9.89
N GLY A 371 -10.54 -12.07 -11.21
CA GLY A 371 -11.35 -12.74 -12.23
C GLY A 371 -11.51 -14.24 -11.97
N ALA A 372 -10.41 -14.95 -11.66
CA ALA A 372 -10.44 -16.38 -11.33
C ALA A 372 -11.31 -16.66 -10.08
N ILE A 373 -11.25 -15.80 -9.06
CA ILE A 373 -12.08 -15.93 -7.86
C ILE A 373 -13.57 -15.75 -8.20
N PHE A 374 -13.93 -14.70 -8.94
CA PHE A 374 -15.33 -14.44 -9.28
C PHE A 374 -15.93 -15.49 -10.23
N GLU A 375 -15.14 -16.05 -11.15
CA GLU A 375 -15.58 -17.19 -11.97
C GLU A 375 -15.82 -18.45 -11.11
N LEU A 376 -14.96 -18.72 -10.13
CA LEU A 376 -15.19 -19.80 -9.17
C LEU A 376 -16.49 -19.56 -8.37
N VAL A 377 -16.71 -18.35 -7.85
CA VAL A 377 -17.93 -17.98 -7.13
C VAL A 377 -19.17 -18.22 -8.00
N ARG A 378 -19.13 -17.81 -9.26
CA ARG A 378 -20.24 -18.00 -10.21
C ARG A 378 -20.52 -19.49 -10.42
N ALA A 379 -19.49 -20.29 -10.70
CA ALA A 379 -19.63 -21.72 -10.93
C ALA A 379 -20.18 -22.46 -9.69
N LEU A 380 -19.66 -22.13 -8.50
CA LEU A 380 -20.08 -22.77 -7.26
C LEU A 380 -21.49 -22.37 -6.84
N ASN A 381 -21.91 -21.11 -7.03
CA ASN A 381 -23.31 -20.73 -6.80
C ASN A 381 -24.28 -21.58 -7.63
N SER A 382 -24.00 -21.76 -8.93
CA SER A 382 -24.81 -22.62 -9.80
C SER A 382 -24.83 -24.08 -9.33
N SER A 383 -23.70 -24.62 -8.87
CA SER A 383 -23.64 -25.98 -8.32
C SER A 383 -24.39 -26.11 -6.99
N ILE A 384 -24.38 -25.09 -6.13
CA ILE A 384 -25.18 -25.08 -4.91
C ILE A 384 -26.67 -25.08 -5.26
N ASP A 385 -27.10 -24.28 -6.24
CA ASP A 385 -28.49 -24.22 -6.70
C ASP A 385 -28.96 -25.56 -7.32
N ALA A 386 -28.06 -26.29 -7.98
CA ALA A 386 -28.33 -27.62 -8.53
C ALA A 386 -28.30 -28.75 -7.50
N GLY A 387 -27.84 -28.51 -6.27
CA GLY A 387 -27.63 -29.55 -5.26
C GLY A 387 -26.39 -30.42 -5.49
N ASP A 388 -25.48 -29.99 -6.37
CA ASP A 388 -24.28 -30.73 -6.75
C ASP A 388 -23.12 -30.58 -5.74
N VAL A 389 -23.25 -29.68 -4.76
CA VAL A 389 -22.22 -29.44 -3.74
C VAL A 389 -22.60 -30.21 -2.47
N GLY A 390 -21.81 -31.23 -2.12
CA GLY A 390 -21.97 -31.97 -0.85
C GLY A 390 -21.31 -31.25 0.34
N ALA A 391 -21.78 -31.52 1.56
CA ALA A 391 -21.25 -30.87 2.77
C ALA A 391 -19.73 -31.12 2.97
N GLY A 392 -19.23 -32.29 2.57
CA GLY A 392 -17.81 -32.66 2.69
C GLY A 392 -16.83 -31.85 1.83
N VAL A 393 -17.27 -31.16 0.76
CA VAL A 393 -16.36 -30.31 -0.06
C VAL A 393 -16.31 -28.85 0.41
N VAL A 394 -17.23 -28.44 1.30
CA VAL A 394 -17.28 -27.07 1.84
C VAL A 394 -15.95 -26.66 2.50
N PRO A 395 -15.28 -27.49 3.33
CA PRO A 395 -13.98 -27.12 3.90
C PRO A 395 -12.91 -26.83 2.84
N VAL A 396 -12.91 -27.57 1.72
CA VAL A 396 -11.96 -27.36 0.61
C VAL A 396 -12.21 -26.01 -0.07
N ILE A 397 -13.48 -25.66 -0.30
CA ILE A 397 -13.85 -24.35 -0.83
C ILE A 397 -13.39 -23.25 0.13
N ARG A 398 -13.73 -23.36 1.42
CA ARG A 398 -13.34 -22.35 2.43
C ARG A 398 -11.83 -22.16 2.50
N GLN A 399 -11.08 -23.26 2.50
CA GLN A 399 -9.62 -23.23 2.50
C GLN A 399 -9.07 -22.48 1.27
N ALA A 400 -9.63 -22.71 0.08
CA ALA A 400 -9.20 -21.98 -1.12
C ALA A 400 -9.44 -20.47 -1.01
N PHE A 401 -10.58 -20.04 -0.47
CA PHE A 401 -10.85 -18.62 -0.24
C PHE A 401 -9.95 -18.01 0.84
N ASP A 402 -9.61 -18.77 1.89
CA ASP A 402 -8.66 -18.31 2.90
C ASP A 402 -7.24 -18.20 2.30
N GLU A 403 -6.84 -19.09 1.38
CA GLU A 403 -5.58 -19.01 0.64
C GLU A 403 -5.52 -17.77 -0.27
N PHE A 404 -6.59 -17.50 -1.04
CA PHE A 404 -6.71 -16.29 -1.86
C PHE A 404 -6.64 -15.03 -1.00
N ASP A 405 -7.36 -15.04 0.12
CA ASP A 405 -7.46 -13.89 1.00
C ASP A 405 -6.18 -13.64 1.80
N ARG A 406 -5.39 -14.68 2.08
CA ARG A 406 -4.08 -14.49 2.71
C ARG A 406 -3.15 -13.62 1.85
N VAL A 407 -3.33 -13.68 0.52
CA VAL A 407 -2.61 -12.87 -0.46
C VAL A 407 -3.28 -11.51 -0.69
N LEU A 408 -4.60 -11.49 -0.90
CA LEU A 408 -5.31 -10.26 -1.27
C LEU A 408 -5.72 -9.39 -0.06
N GLY A 409 -5.97 -9.96 1.11
CA GLY A 409 -6.30 -9.26 2.36
C GLY A 409 -7.64 -8.53 2.36
N VAL A 410 -8.64 -9.03 1.61
CA VAL A 410 -9.90 -8.34 1.32
C VAL A 410 -11.08 -8.91 2.10
N ILE A 411 -11.25 -10.23 2.09
CA ILE A 411 -12.37 -10.95 2.70
C ILE A 411 -12.28 -10.91 4.23
N SER A 412 -11.10 -11.18 4.79
CA SER A 412 -10.85 -11.07 6.24
C SER A 412 -11.08 -9.65 6.75
N LEU A 413 -10.62 -8.65 6.00
CA LEU A 413 -10.88 -7.24 6.31
C LEU A 413 -12.39 -6.96 6.32
N ARG A 414 -13.12 -7.39 5.28
CA ARG A 414 -14.58 -7.25 5.22
C ARG A 414 -15.28 -7.95 6.40
N ARG A 415 -14.93 -9.20 6.70
CA ARG A 415 -15.49 -9.94 7.84
C ARG A 415 -15.25 -9.21 9.16
N ALA A 416 -14.07 -8.61 9.35
CA ALA A 416 -13.73 -7.86 10.55
C ALA A 416 -14.52 -6.54 10.71
N GLU A 417 -14.94 -5.93 9.59
CA GLU A 417 -15.84 -4.78 9.56
C GLU A 417 -17.30 -5.16 9.79
N ASP A 418 -17.74 -6.32 9.26
CA ASP A 418 -19.09 -6.86 9.46
C ASP A 418 -19.32 -7.29 10.92
N ALA A 419 -18.28 -7.86 11.56
CA ALA A 419 -18.30 -8.21 12.99
C ALA A 419 -18.32 -7.00 13.94
N ARG A 420 -18.11 -5.79 13.41
CA ARG A 420 -18.12 -4.53 14.18
C ARG A 420 -19.18 -3.58 13.60
N PRO A 421 -20.47 -3.85 13.85
CA PRO A 421 -21.55 -2.97 13.41
C PRO A 421 -21.44 -1.56 14.02
N PRO A 422 -22.02 -0.54 13.35
CA PRO A 422 -22.07 0.84 13.85
C PRO A 422 -22.91 1.00 15.13
N VAL A 423 -23.68 -0.02 15.51
CA VAL A 423 -24.49 -0.10 16.72
C VAL A 423 -23.99 -1.30 17.54
N PRO A 424 -23.79 -1.18 18.88
CA PRO A 424 -23.43 -2.33 19.71
C PRO A 424 -24.38 -3.50 19.52
N VAL A 425 -23.83 -4.73 19.41
CA VAL A 425 -24.62 -5.93 19.11
C VAL A 425 -25.75 -6.13 20.12
N ASP A 426 -25.48 -5.95 21.42
CA ASP A 426 -26.50 -6.09 22.48
C ASP A 426 -27.67 -5.10 22.30
N GLU A 427 -27.40 -3.91 21.76
CA GLU A 427 -28.44 -2.93 21.46
C GLU A 427 -29.27 -3.34 20.23
N ILE A 428 -28.62 -3.90 19.20
CA ILE A 428 -29.31 -4.45 18.03
C ILE A 428 -30.24 -5.58 18.47
N GLU A 429 -29.75 -6.54 19.26
CA GLU A 429 -30.53 -7.68 19.74
C GLU A 429 -31.72 -7.22 20.60
N ARG A 430 -31.51 -6.25 21.50
CA ARG A 430 -32.60 -5.65 22.29
C ARG A 430 -33.68 -5.02 21.38
N LEU A 431 -33.28 -4.28 20.35
CA LEU A 431 -34.22 -3.68 19.40
C LEU A 431 -34.95 -4.74 18.57
N ILE A 432 -34.29 -5.85 18.21
CA ILE A 432 -34.93 -7.00 17.55
C ILE A 432 -35.98 -7.62 18.48
N GLU A 433 -35.68 -7.81 19.76
CA GLU A 433 -36.63 -8.32 20.75
C GLU A 433 -37.84 -7.39 20.92
N ASP A 434 -37.61 -6.07 21.05
CA ASP A 434 -38.65 -5.05 21.14
C ASP A 434 -39.55 -5.07 19.90
N ARG A 435 -38.95 -5.23 18.71
CA ARG A 435 -39.66 -5.39 17.44
C ARG A 435 -40.47 -6.67 17.41
N GLN A 436 -39.93 -7.79 17.89
CA GLN A 436 -40.67 -9.06 17.95
C GLN A 436 -41.84 -8.98 18.94
N ALA A 437 -41.66 -8.30 20.08
CA ALA A 437 -42.74 -8.02 21.02
C ALA A 437 -43.84 -7.14 20.38
N ALA A 438 -43.46 -6.13 19.59
CA ALA A 438 -44.39 -5.31 18.81
C ALA A 438 -45.19 -6.13 17.80
N ARG A 439 -44.53 -7.03 17.05
CA ARG A 439 -45.21 -7.95 16.13
C ARG A 439 -46.18 -8.90 16.85
N ARG A 440 -45.78 -9.45 18.00
CA ARG A 440 -46.63 -10.34 18.82
C ARG A 440 -47.92 -9.65 19.28
N ARG A 441 -47.85 -8.37 19.66
CA ARG A 441 -49.03 -7.55 20.03
C ARG A 441 -49.74 -6.88 18.84
N ARG A 442 -49.38 -7.23 17.60
CA ARG A 442 -49.92 -6.67 16.33
C ARG A 442 -49.73 -5.15 16.18
N ASP A 443 -48.74 -4.58 16.85
CA ASP A 443 -48.32 -3.18 16.70
C ASP A 443 -47.29 -3.07 15.56
N PHE A 444 -47.78 -3.15 14.32
CA PHE A 444 -46.93 -3.12 13.13
C PHE A 444 -46.24 -1.77 12.94
N ALA A 445 -46.85 -0.68 13.39
CA ALA A 445 -46.26 0.65 13.32
C ALA A 445 -45.00 0.77 14.20
N ALA A 446 -45.03 0.26 15.43
CA ALA A 446 -43.83 0.22 16.28
C ALA A 446 -42.75 -0.71 15.72
N ALA A 447 -43.15 -1.89 15.22
CA ALA A 447 -42.20 -2.82 14.62
C ALA A 447 -41.50 -2.24 13.38
N ASP A 448 -42.20 -1.43 12.57
CA ASP A 448 -41.59 -0.78 11.40
C ASP A 448 -40.72 0.41 11.79
N ARG A 449 -41.11 1.21 12.80
CA ARG A 449 -40.24 2.27 13.36
C ARG A 449 -38.90 1.72 13.82
N ILE A 450 -38.88 0.60 14.55
CA ILE A 450 -37.63 -0.02 15.02
C ILE A 450 -36.77 -0.50 13.85
N ARG A 451 -37.38 -1.10 12.82
CA ARG A 451 -36.66 -1.49 11.60
C ARG A 451 -36.04 -0.28 10.90
N GLN A 452 -36.79 0.81 10.77
CA GLN A 452 -36.31 2.05 10.14
C GLN A 452 -35.20 2.71 10.97
N GLU A 453 -35.29 2.69 12.31
CA GLU A 453 -34.25 3.19 13.21
C GLU A 453 -32.94 2.41 13.02
N LEU A 454 -33.01 1.08 13.05
CA LEU A 454 -31.84 0.23 12.78
C LEU A 454 -31.28 0.48 11.38
N ALA A 455 -32.13 0.60 10.36
CA ALA A 455 -31.70 0.86 8.99
C ALA A 455 -31.05 2.25 8.81
N ALA A 456 -31.53 3.27 9.54
CA ALA A 456 -30.95 4.60 9.58
C ALA A 456 -29.58 4.60 10.28
N ARG A 457 -29.40 3.71 11.26
CA ARG A 457 -28.13 3.48 11.97
C ARG A 457 -27.21 2.47 11.26
N GLY A 458 -27.55 2.06 10.03
CA GLY A 458 -26.70 1.19 9.22
C GLY A 458 -26.81 -0.30 9.54
N VAL A 459 -27.98 -0.76 10.02
CA VAL A 459 -28.27 -2.18 10.29
C VAL A 459 -29.54 -2.59 9.54
N LEU A 460 -29.43 -3.60 8.68
CA LEU A 460 -30.56 -4.20 7.95
C LEU A 460 -31.04 -5.47 8.66
N LEU A 461 -32.35 -5.64 8.75
CA LEU A 461 -32.99 -6.83 9.32
C LEU A 461 -33.51 -7.75 8.21
N GLU A 462 -33.24 -9.04 8.34
CA GLU A 462 -33.71 -10.11 7.45
C GLU A 462 -34.58 -11.08 8.25
N ASP A 463 -35.87 -11.16 7.92
CA ASP A 463 -36.79 -12.09 8.56
C ASP A 463 -36.77 -13.44 7.81
N SER A 464 -36.58 -14.55 8.53
CA SER A 464 -36.61 -15.91 8.00
C SER A 464 -37.47 -16.83 8.86
N ALA A 465 -37.73 -18.06 8.40
CA ALA A 465 -38.46 -19.07 9.19
C ALA A 465 -37.74 -19.40 10.52
N GLY A 466 -36.43 -19.22 10.60
CA GLY A 466 -35.62 -19.43 11.80
C GLY A 466 -35.47 -18.21 12.72
N GLY A 467 -36.16 -17.10 12.44
CA GLY A 467 -36.07 -15.86 13.22
C GLY A 467 -35.58 -14.65 12.40
N THR A 468 -35.42 -13.51 13.07
CA THR A 468 -34.83 -12.29 12.48
C THR A 468 -33.32 -12.35 12.62
N ARG A 469 -32.62 -12.22 11.50
CA ARG A 469 -31.17 -11.97 11.43
C ARG A 469 -30.93 -10.51 11.12
N TRP A 470 -29.71 -10.03 11.36
CA TRP A 470 -29.30 -8.69 10.97
C TRP A 470 -27.96 -8.72 10.25
N LYS A 471 -27.73 -7.70 9.44
CA LYS A 471 -26.43 -7.41 8.81
C LYS A 471 -26.18 -5.92 8.78
N ARG A 472 -24.91 -5.51 8.73
CA ARG A 472 -24.55 -4.12 8.52
C ARG A 472 -24.99 -3.69 7.11
N LYS A 473 -25.61 -2.51 7.01
CA LYS A 473 -26.10 -1.92 5.76
C LYS A 473 -24.97 -1.66 4.78
#